data_AF-A0AAF0PS61-F1
#
_entry.id   AF-A0AAF0PS61-F1
#
_cell.length_a   1.000
_cell.length_b   1.000
_cell.length_c   1.000
_cell.angle_alpha   90.00
_cell.angle_beta   90.00
_cell.angle_gamma   90.00
#
_symmetry.space_group_name_H-M   'P 1'
#
loop_
_entity.id
_entity.type
_entity.pdbx_description
1 polymer ?
#
loop_
_entity_poly.entity_id
_entity_poly.type
_entity_poly.pdbx_seq_one_letter_code
_entity_poly.pdbx_strand_id
1 'polypeptide(L)' 'MSSLSNSSMAYVDEGRYCRCGNEALLKTSWTELNTGRRFLTCRISKKMGGCNYFLWYEN' A
#
# COMPACT_ATOMS: atom_id res chain seq x y z
N MET A 1 -28.68 22.43 -6.00
CA MET A 1 -27.25 22.43 -6.37
C MET A 1 -26.85 20.97 -6.52
N SER A 2 -26.75 20.53 -7.77
CA SER A 2 -26.80 19.14 -8.21
C SER A 2 -25.63 18.30 -7.67
N SER A 3 -25.99 17.14 -7.12
CA SER A 3 -25.13 16.03 -6.78
C SER A 3 -24.29 15.59 -7.99
N LEU A 4 -22.96 15.56 -7.81
CA LEU A 4 -22.06 14.81 -8.70
C LEU A 4 -21.27 13.84 -7.83
N SER A 5 -21.81 12.63 -7.72
CA SER A 5 -21.10 11.42 -7.33
C SER A 5 -19.99 11.16 -8.35
N ASN A 6 -18.76 11.60 -8.04
CA ASN A 6 -17.59 11.33 -8.87
C ASN A 6 -16.94 10.01 -8.43
N SER A 7 -17.69 8.91 -8.60
CA SER A 7 -17.31 7.54 -8.21
C SER A 7 -16.36 6.86 -9.21
N SER A 8 -15.35 7.58 -9.71
CA SER A 8 -14.37 7.05 -10.68
C SER A 8 -12.90 7.29 -10.31
N MET A 9 -12.62 7.98 -9.19
CA MET A 9 -11.26 8.20 -8.67
C MET A 9 -10.98 7.49 -7.34
N ALA A 10 -11.98 6.82 -6.74
CA ALA A 10 -11.85 6.20 -5.42
C ALA A 10 -11.28 4.76 -5.46
N TYR A 11 -11.19 4.13 -6.64
CA TYR A 11 -10.61 2.78 -6.79
C TYR A 11 -9.13 2.78 -7.19
N VAL A 12 -8.53 3.93 -7.53
CA VAL A 12 -7.21 3.97 -8.20
C VAL A 12 -6.03 4.07 -7.21
N ASP A 13 -6.27 3.99 -5.90
CA ASP A 13 -5.22 4.17 -4.91
C ASP A 13 -5.25 3.22 -3.70
N GLU A 14 -6.08 2.17 -3.70
CA GLU A 14 -5.98 1.17 -2.62
C GLU A 14 -4.66 0.41 -2.77
N GLY A 15 -3.62 0.87 -2.07
CA GLY A 15 -2.30 0.25 -2.11
C GLY A 15 -1.16 1.17 -2.47
N ARG A 16 -1.39 2.19 -3.30
CA ARG A 16 -0.30 2.87 -4.02
C ARG A 16 0.52 3.79 -3.12
N TYR A 17 -0.08 4.52 -2.18
CA TYR A 17 0.67 5.39 -1.26
C TYR A 17 0.63 4.92 0.19
N CYS A 18 1.76 5.03 0.88
CA CYS A 18 1.84 4.83 2.32
C CYS A 18 1.41 6.10 3.08
N ARG A 19 1.30 6.01 4.42
CA ARG A 19 0.91 7.15 5.28
C ARG A 19 1.91 8.30 5.30
N CYS A 20 3.12 8.09 4.78
CA CYS A 20 4.10 9.16 4.59
C CYS A 20 3.87 9.96 3.30
N GLY A 21 2.86 9.62 2.48
CA GLY A 21 2.61 10.22 1.16
C GLY A 21 3.53 9.71 0.05
N ASN A 22 4.38 8.72 0.33
CA ASN A 22 5.29 8.11 -0.66
C ASN A 22 4.68 6.88 -1.30
N GLU A 23 5.04 6.60 -2.56
CA GLU A 23 4.64 5.38 -3.24
C GLU A 23 5.15 4.14 -2.48
N ALA A 24 4.25 3.18 -2.30
CA ALA A 24 4.51 1.96 -1.56
C ALA A 24 5.42 1.02 -2.37
N LEU A 25 6.31 0.34 -1.66
CA LEU A 25 7.23 -0.63 -2.24
C LEU A 25 6.60 -2.03 -2.22
N LEU A 26 6.52 -2.68 -3.38
CA LEU A 26 6.09 -4.07 -3.49
C LEU A 26 7.25 -5.01 -3.11
N LYS A 27 7.02 -5.89 -2.14
CA LYS A 27 7.98 -6.90 -1.66
C LYS A 27 7.38 -8.30 -1.69
N THR A 28 8.24 -9.30 -1.66
CA THR A 28 7.87 -10.71 -1.50
C THR A 28 8.17 -11.15 -0.07
N SER A 29 7.20 -11.80 0.58
CA SER A 29 7.41 -12.44 1.87
C SER A 29 8.11 -13.79 1.69
N TRP A 30 9.08 -14.05 2.57
CA TRP A 30 9.83 -15.30 2.63
C TRP A 30 9.70 -15.96 4.01
N THR A 31 8.68 -15.56 4.80
CA THR A 31 8.35 -16.24 6.05
C THR A 31 7.70 -17.58 5.75
N GLU A 32 7.94 -18.60 6.58
CA GLU A 32 7.39 -19.96 6.40
C GLU A 32 5.90 -19.99 6.03
N LEU A 33 5.06 -19.25 6.75
CA LEU A 33 3.61 -19.22 6.55
C LEU A 33 3.12 -18.38 5.35
N ASN A 34 3.96 -17.55 4.75
CA ASN A 34 3.58 -16.64 3.65
C ASN A 34 4.62 -16.62 2.52
N THR A 35 5.33 -17.72 2.31
CA THR A 35 6.38 -17.80 1.29
C THR A 35 5.82 -17.47 -0.09
N GLY A 36 6.47 -16.54 -0.80
CA GLY A 36 6.07 -16.11 -2.14
C GLY A 36 4.91 -15.12 -2.19
N ARG A 37 4.17 -14.91 -1.10
CA ARG A 37 3.08 -13.91 -1.06
C ARG A 37 3.66 -12.50 -1.10
N ARG A 38 3.07 -11.61 -1.89
CA ARG A 38 3.57 -10.24 -2.07
C ARG A 38 2.79 -9.24 -1.22
N PHE A 39 3.45 -8.16 -0.80
CA PHE A 39 2.84 -7.10 0.01
C PHE A 39 3.46 -5.73 -0.31
N LEU A 40 2.68 -4.69 -0.13
CA LEU A 40 3.08 -3.29 -0.26
C LEU A 40 3.49 -2.75 1.12
N THR A 41 4.58 -1.99 1.17
CA THR A 41 5.10 -1.41 2.42
C THR A 41 5.68 0.00 2.24
N CYS A 42 5.89 0.72 3.34
CA CYS A 42 6.59 2.01 3.30
C CYS A 42 8.02 1.83 2.77
N ARG A 43 8.42 2.68 1.83
CA ARG A 43 9.80 2.73 1.33
C ARG A 43 10.79 3.19 2.40
N ILE A 44 10.37 4.09 3.29
CA ILE A 44 11.19 4.56 4.41
C ILE A 44 11.18 3.46 5.48
N SER A 45 12.35 3.03 5.94
CA SER A 45 12.45 2.02 6.99
C SER A 45 11.95 2.55 8.33
N LYS A 46 11.44 1.69 9.21
CA LYS A 46 11.02 2.10 10.57
C LYS A 46 12.16 2.77 11.36
N LYS A 47 13.41 2.31 11.17
CA LYS A 47 14.61 2.90 11.80
C LYS A 47 14.85 4.36 11.37
N MET A 48 14.37 4.74 10.17
CA MET A 48 14.46 6.09 9.64
C MET A 48 13.15 6.88 9.79
N GLY A 49 12.24 6.45 10.66
CA GLY A 49 10.96 7.13 10.89
C GLY A 49 9.85 6.82 9.87
N GLY A 50 10.01 5.77 9.07
CA GLY A 50 8.97 5.33 8.14
C GLY A 50 7.73 4.78 8.86
N CYS A 51 6.55 4.97 8.24
CA CYS A 51 5.29 4.49 8.80
C CYS A 51 5.15 2.95 8.74
N ASN A 52 4.20 2.42 9.50
CA ASN A 52 3.90 0.98 9.56
C ASN A 52 2.99 0.50 8.40
N TYR A 53 3.09 1.12 7.22
CA TYR A 53 2.23 0.76 6.09
C TYR A 53 2.50 -0.68 5.65
N PHE A 54 1.42 -1.44 5.52
CA PHE A 54 1.38 -2.83 5.11
C PHE A 54 0.04 -3.11 4.45
N LEU A 55 0.06 -3.68 3.24
CA LEU A 55 -1.11 -4.18 2.55
C LEU A 55 -0.72 -5.44 1.79
N TRP A 56 -1.48 -6.51 1.90
CA TRP A 56 -1.26 -7.67 1.03
C TRP A 56 -1.54 -7.28 -0.42
N TYR A 57 -0.66 -7.69 -1.34
CA TYR A 57 -0.86 -7.47 -2.76
C TYR A 57 -1.76 -8.57 -3.30
N GLU A 58 -2.98 -8.21 -3.69
CA GLU A 58 -3.89 -9.07 -4.44
C GLU A 58 -3.78 -8.68 -5.91
N ASN A 59 -3.63 -9.67 -6.79
CA ASN A 59 -3.42 -9.48 -8.22
C ASN A 59 -4.73 -9.67 -8.99
#